data_AF-X1PD43-F1
#
_entry.id   AF-X1PD43-F1
#
_cell.length_a   1.000
_cell.length_b   1.000
_cell.length_c   1.000
_cell.angle_alpha   90.00
_cell.angle_beta   90.00
_cell.angle_gamma   90.00
#
_symmetry.space_group_name_H-M   'P 1'
#
loop_
_entity.id
_entity.type
_entity.pdbx_description
1 polymer ?
#
loop_
_entity_poly.entity_id
_entity_poly.type
_entity_poly.pdbx_seq_one_letter_code
_entity_poly.pdbx_strand_id
1 'polypeptide(L)' 'MPMSIEEKRKIFPPDHPCQGKTEVEPEPEPEPEVEPEPEPEPEPEP' A
#
# COMPACT_ATOMS: atom_id res chain seq x y z
N MET A 1 -7.52 20.69 -5.53
CA MET A 1 -7.99 20.07 -6.78
C MET A 1 -6.74 19.63 -7.54
N PRO A 2 -6.55 18.34 -7.87
CA PRO A 2 -5.40 17.93 -8.67
C PRO A 2 -5.49 18.61 -10.05
N MET A 3 -4.38 19.18 -10.53
CA MET A 3 -4.32 19.79 -11.86
C MET A 3 -4.63 18.74 -12.94
N SER A 4 -5.33 19.14 -14.00
CA SER A 4 -5.70 18.24 -15.10
C SER A 4 -4.46 17.75 -15.85
N ILE A 5 -4.52 16.53 -16.39
CA ILE A 5 -3.38 15.88 -17.09
C ILE A 5 -2.86 16.74 -18.26
N GLU A 6 -3.75 17.43 -18.97
CA GLU A 6 -3.38 18.33 -20.07
C GLU A 6 -2.60 19.57 -19.58
N GLU A 7 -3.02 20.15 -18.46
CA GLU A 7 -2.32 21.28 -17.82
C GLU A 7 -0.95 20.83 -17.28
N LYS A 8 -0.88 19.64 -16.69
CA LYS A 8 0.37 19.03 -16.24
C LYS A 8 1.34 18.78 -17.40
N ARG A 9 0.85 18.39 -18.58
CA ARG A 9 1.67 18.22 -19.81
C ARG A 9 2.18 19.53 -20.40
N LYS A 10 1.49 20.64 -20.13
CA LYS A 10 1.89 21.98 -20.56
C LYS A 10 3.00 22.56 -19.66
N ILE A 11 2.97 22.21 -18.37
CA ILE A 11 3.96 22.64 -17.36
C ILE A 11 5.18 21.71 -17.34
N PHE A 12 4.94 20.40 -17.43
CA PHE A 12 5.96 19.37 -17.55
C PHE A 12 5.80 18.71 -18.93
N PRO A 13 6.61 19.07 -19.94
CA PRO A 13 6.64 18.38 -21.22
C PRO A 13 6.88 16.87 -21.06
N PRO A 14 6.49 16.04 -22.05
CA PRO A 14 6.65 14.58 -22.00
C PRO A 14 8.09 14.09 -21.80
N ASP A 15 9.08 14.93 -22.13
CA ASP A 15 10.52 14.64 -21.97
C ASP A 15 11.12 15.30 -20.71
N HIS A 16 10.28 15.90 -19.86
CA HIS A 16 10.78 16.60 -18.69
C HIS A 16 11.40 15.59 -17.71
N PRO A 17 12.64 15.80 -17.23
CA PRO A 17 13.37 14.83 -16.42
C PRO A 17 12.69 14.49 -15.08
N CYS A 18 11.71 15.30 -14.65
CA CYS A 18 10.87 15.03 -13.48
C CYS A 18 9.69 14.09 -13.74
N GLN A 19 9.32 13.77 -14.99
CA GLN A 19 8.19 12.87 -15.29
C GLN A 19 8.52 11.39 -15.09
N GLY A 20 9.79 11.00 -15.12
CA GLY A 20 10.25 9.63 -14.91
C GLY A 20 10.38 9.19 -13.46
N LYS A 21 9.84 9.98 -12.51
CA LYS A 21 9.91 9.71 -11.07
C LYS A 21 8.53 9.79 -10.43
N THR A 22 7.56 9.05 -10.96
CA THR A 22 6.58 8.49 -10.03
C THR A 22 7.31 7.39 -9.31
N GLU A 23 7.92 7.73 -8.16
CA GLU A 23 8.19 6.75 -7.10
C GLU A 23 6.84 6.09 -6.83
N VAL A 24 6.59 4.99 -7.53
CA VAL A 24 5.60 4.01 -7.11
C VAL A 24 6.27 3.38 -5.91
N GLU A 25 6.06 3.96 -4.73
CA GLU A 25 6.34 3.23 -3.51
C GLU A 25 5.56 1.92 -3.61
N PRO A 26 6.21 0.75 -3.46
CA PRO A 26 5.46 -0.48 -3.34
C PRO A 26 4.54 -0.33 -2.13
N GLU A 27 3.23 -0.60 -2.31
CA GLU A 27 2.34 -0.68 -1.14
C GLU A 27 2.93 -1.71 -0.17
N PRO A 28 2.97 -1.41 1.15
CA PRO A 28 3.47 -2.38 2.12
C PRO A 28 2.58 -3.62 2.09
N GLU A 29 3.20 -4.80 2.08
CA GLU A 29 2.43 -6.04 2.22
C GLU A 29 1.71 -6.04 3.57
N PRO A 30 0.43 -6.51 3.63
CA PRO A 30 -0.29 -6.62 4.89
C PRO A 30 0.46 -7.57 5.83
N GLU A 31 0.57 -7.22 7.11
CA GLU A 31 1.13 -8.12 8.12
C GLU A 31 0.27 -9.40 8.21
N PRO A 32 0.88 -10.60 8.33
CA PRO A 32 0.12 -11.82 8.52
C PRO A 32 -0.64 -11.76 9.85
N GLU A 33 -1.94 -12.03 9.82
CA GLU A 33 -2.73 -12.17 11.04
C GLU A 33 -2.20 -13.36 11.85
N VAL A 34 -1.76 -13.08 13.07
CA VAL A 34 -1.37 -14.12 14.02
C VAL A 34 -2.66 -14.76 14.55
N GLU A 35 -2.95 -15.99 14.14
CA GLU A 35 -4.00 -16.77 14.79
C GLU A 35 -3.62 -17.01 16.27
N PRO A 36 -4.54 -16.78 17.22
CA PRO A 36 -4.29 -17.10 18.62
C PRO A 36 -4.16 -18.61 18.81
N GLU A 37 -3.16 -19.04 19.58
CA GLU A 37 -3.08 -20.43 20.03
C GLU A 37 -4.28 -20.80 20.94
N PRO A 38 -4.71 -22.06 20.92
CA PRO A 38 -5.98 -22.51 21.50
C PRO A 38 -5.95 -22.59 23.03
N GLU A 39 -7.11 -22.45 23.68
CA GLU A 39 -7.25 -22.94 25.05
C GLU A 39 -7.55 -24.45 25.01
N PRO A 40 -6.74 -25.32 25.67
CA PRO A 40 -7.10 -26.72 25.86
C PRO A 40 -8.32 -26.77 26.79
N GLU A 41 -9.36 -27.51 26.39
CA GLU A 41 -10.48 -27.75 27.30
C GLU A 41 -10.00 -28.64 28.46
N PRO A 42 -10.05 -28.18 29.72
CA PRO A 42 -9.84 -29.07 30.84
C PRO A 42 -11.01 -30.03 30.90
N GLU A 43 -10.77 -31.33 30.80
CA GLU A 43 -11.78 -32.32 31.16
C GLU A 43 -12.05 -32.22 32.67
N PRO A 44 -13.28 -31.91 33.11
CA PRO A 44 -13.59 -31.91 34.53
C PRO A 44 -13.78 -33.33 35.05
N GLU A 45 -12.94 -33.71 36.03
CA GLU A 45 -13.16 -34.80 36.99
C GLU A 45 -14.43 -34.45 37.81
N PRO A 46 -15.41 -35.35 38.12
CA PRO A 46 -15.27 -36.74 38.60
C PRO A 46 -16.27 -37.79 38.05
#